data_AF-A0A359EAV4-F1
#
_entry.id   AF-A0A359EAV4-F1
#
_cell.length_a   1.000
_cell.length_b   1.000
_cell.length_c   1.000
_cell.angle_alpha   90.00
_cell.angle_beta   90.00
_cell.angle_gamma   90.00
#
_symmetry.space_group_name_H-M   'P 1'
#
loop_
_entity.id
_entity.type
_entity.pdbx_description
1 polymer ?
#
loop_
_entity_poly.entity_id
_entity_poly.type
_entity_poly.pdbx_seq_one_letter_code
_entity_poly.pdbx_strand_id
1 'polypeptide(L)'
;MDSVFMVHLGVDFDPSPYVHGVCTYYYGTYDIEGGVALAKSGQYHEGKDGFVVHIPSLHSPQMAPEGQHAITIYTICPDRLATGDWESQKETYADKLIAYAEKYIPGLAEHTQLRVILTPEDFRHRTHLDHHAFGGIAPVMGKSGAPHQTPIEGLWFVGAQSESGGGLPNVIPAAYRTAKAIAGQ
;
A
#
# COMPACT_ATOMS: atom_id res chain seq x y z
N MET A 1 1.98 -10.63 -6.53
CA MET A 1 0.95 -9.82 -5.86
C MET A 1 1.17 -8.40 -6.32
N ASP A 2 0.10 -7.66 -6.52
CA ASP A 2 0.19 -6.32 -7.08
C ASP A 2 0.70 -5.32 -6.02
N SER A 3 1.22 -4.21 -6.51
CA SER A 3 1.78 -3.14 -5.69
C SER A 3 0.67 -2.17 -5.29
N VAL A 4 1.05 -1.01 -4.76
CA VAL A 4 0.15 0.08 -4.41
C VAL A 4 0.69 1.40 -4.91
N PHE A 5 -0.22 2.27 -5.30
CA PHE A 5 0.03 3.68 -5.56
C PHE A 5 -0.58 4.48 -4.43
N MET A 6 0.21 5.32 -3.75
CA MET A 6 -0.24 6.10 -2.60
C MET A 6 -0.05 7.59 -2.84
N VAL A 7 -1.00 8.37 -2.37
CA VAL A 7 -0.93 9.83 -2.28
C VAL A 7 -1.18 10.22 -0.82
N HIS A 8 -0.17 10.82 -0.20
CA HIS A 8 -0.28 11.43 1.12
C HIS A 8 -0.57 12.92 0.96
N LEU A 9 -1.58 13.40 1.68
CA LEU A 9 -2.02 14.79 1.70
C LEU A 9 -1.96 15.33 3.14
N GLY A 10 -1.51 16.56 3.30
CA GLY A 10 -1.81 17.39 4.47
C GLY A 10 -2.92 18.36 4.09
N VAL A 11 -4.02 18.37 4.84
CA VAL A 11 -5.19 19.23 4.57
C VAL A 11 -5.51 20.14 5.75
N ASP A 12 -6.10 21.30 5.48
CA ASP A 12 -6.42 22.33 6.47
C ASP A 12 -7.93 22.42 6.82
N PHE A 13 -8.65 21.31 6.63
CA PHE A 13 -10.05 21.16 7.04
C PHE A 13 -10.26 19.83 7.76
N ASP A 14 -11.40 19.69 8.45
CA ASP A 14 -11.81 18.44 9.09
C ASP A 14 -12.51 17.50 8.08
N PRO A 15 -11.90 16.38 7.69
CA PRO A 15 -12.49 15.42 6.77
C PRO A 15 -13.45 14.43 7.46
N SER A 16 -13.55 14.44 8.79
CA SER A 16 -14.31 13.44 9.57
C SER A 16 -15.79 13.29 9.20
N PRO A 17 -16.53 14.34 8.76
CA PRO A 17 -17.91 14.18 8.33
C PRO A 17 -18.10 13.35 7.05
N TYR A 18 -17.04 13.16 6.27
CA TYR A 18 -17.08 12.54 4.93
C TYR A 18 -16.56 11.10 4.90
N VAL A 19 -16.07 10.58 6.03
CA VAL A 19 -15.47 9.26 6.15
C VAL A 19 -16.11 8.44 7.28
N HIS A 20 -16.03 7.12 7.18
CA HIS A 20 -16.60 6.19 8.17
C HIS A 20 -15.52 5.68 9.14
N GLY A 21 -14.71 6.60 9.67
CA GLY A 21 -13.63 6.32 10.61
C GLY A 21 -12.24 6.54 10.02
N VAL A 22 -11.23 5.97 10.69
CA VAL A 22 -9.80 6.19 10.37
C VAL A 22 -9.43 5.61 9.01
N CYS A 23 -10.10 4.53 8.57
CA CYS A 23 -9.85 3.88 7.29
C CYS A 23 -11.19 3.59 6.62
N THR A 24 -11.42 4.14 5.43
CA THR A 24 -12.66 3.98 4.67
C THR A 24 -12.35 3.44 3.27
N TYR A 25 -13.07 2.38 2.87
CA TYR A 25 -12.94 1.73 1.57
C TYR A 25 -14.03 2.23 0.63
N TYR A 26 -13.64 2.60 -0.58
CA TYR A 26 -14.53 3.02 -1.65
C TYR A 26 -14.43 2.01 -2.79
N TYR A 27 -15.55 1.37 -3.13
CA TYR A 27 -15.63 0.38 -4.20
C TYR A 27 -16.24 1.01 -5.45
N GLY A 28 -15.49 1.01 -6.55
CA GLY A 28 -15.93 1.53 -7.85
C GLY A 28 -16.29 0.43 -8.86
N THR A 29 -15.97 -0.83 -8.56
CA THR A 29 -16.33 -2.01 -9.34
C THR A 29 -16.69 -3.20 -8.44
N TYR A 30 -17.50 -4.12 -8.98
CA TYR A 30 -17.73 -5.44 -8.40
C TYR A 30 -16.99 -6.56 -9.16
N ASP A 31 -16.39 -6.24 -10.32
CA ASP A 31 -15.56 -7.18 -11.08
C ASP A 31 -14.13 -7.19 -10.54
N ILE A 32 -13.96 -7.81 -9.37
CA ILE A 32 -12.66 -7.90 -8.69
C ILE A 32 -11.69 -8.79 -9.46
N GLU A 33 -12.17 -9.89 -10.04
CA GLU A 33 -11.33 -10.81 -10.81
C GLU A 33 -10.78 -10.15 -12.07
N GLY A 34 -11.63 -9.43 -12.81
CA GLY A 34 -11.22 -8.63 -13.96
C GLY A 34 -10.23 -7.54 -13.58
N GLY A 35 -10.47 -6.81 -12.49
CA GLY A 35 -9.54 -5.80 -11.96
C GLY A 35 -8.16 -6.37 -11.64
N VAL A 36 -8.11 -7.54 -10.98
CA VAL A 36 -6.85 -8.25 -10.69
C VAL A 36 -6.16 -8.72 -11.98
N ALA A 37 -6.91 -9.22 -12.96
CA ALA A 37 -6.34 -9.63 -14.25
C ALA A 37 -5.72 -8.45 -15.01
N LEU A 38 -6.40 -7.30 -15.02
CA LEU A 38 -5.90 -6.06 -15.62
C LEU A 38 -4.64 -5.57 -14.92
N ALA A 39 -4.64 -5.50 -13.59
CA ALA A 39 -3.47 -5.11 -12.80
C ALA A 39 -2.26 -6.01 -13.11
N LYS A 40 -2.44 -7.34 -13.16
CA LYS A 40 -1.38 -8.27 -13.55
C LYS A 40 -0.86 -8.07 -14.97
N SER A 41 -1.69 -7.56 -15.87
CA SER A 41 -1.28 -7.22 -17.24
C SER A 41 -0.52 -5.89 -17.35
N GLY A 42 -0.31 -5.17 -16.24
CA GLY A 42 0.34 -3.87 -16.24
C GLY A 42 -0.61 -2.68 -16.47
N GLN A 43 -1.93 -2.92 -16.50
CA GLN A 43 -2.93 -1.85 -16.66
C GLN A 43 -3.34 -1.30 -15.30
N TYR A 44 -3.18 0.01 -15.13
CA TYR A 44 -3.58 0.70 -13.91
C TYR A 44 -4.97 1.31 -14.05
N HIS A 45 -5.84 1.09 -13.06
CA HIS A 45 -7.22 1.59 -13.08
C HIS A 45 -7.37 3.02 -12.54
N GLU A 46 -6.28 3.66 -12.09
CA GLU A 46 -6.23 5.09 -11.77
C GLU A 46 -7.20 5.54 -10.65
N GLY A 47 -7.60 4.62 -9.77
CA GLY A 47 -8.61 4.85 -8.71
C GLY A 47 -10.06 4.55 -9.10
N LYS A 48 -10.36 4.33 -10.40
CA LYS A 48 -11.72 4.06 -10.90
C LYS A 48 -12.41 2.88 -10.22
N ASP A 49 -11.68 1.77 -10.06
CA ASP A 49 -12.23 0.51 -9.54
C ASP A 49 -12.37 0.52 -8.02
N GLY A 50 -11.75 1.48 -7.35
CA GLY A 50 -11.82 1.68 -5.92
C GLY A 50 -10.52 2.21 -5.33
N PHE A 51 -10.60 2.66 -4.09
CA PHE A 51 -9.46 3.19 -3.33
C PHE A 51 -9.79 3.17 -1.84
N VAL A 52 -8.77 3.41 -1.03
CA VAL A 52 -8.86 3.52 0.42
C VAL A 52 -8.43 4.91 0.84
N VAL A 53 -9.19 5.51 1.74
CA VAL A 53 -8.78 6.75 2.44
C VAL A 53 -8.46 6.39 3.88
N HIS A 54 -7.25 6.71 4.31
CA HIS A 54 -6.75 6.49 5.66
C HIS A 54 -6.32 7.82 6.29
N ILE A 55 -6.91 8.18 7.43
CA ILE A 55 -6.71 9.47 8.12
C ILE A 55 -6.18 9.20 9.53
N PRO A 56 -4.87 8.93 9.70
CA PRO A 56 -4.30 8.55 11.00
C PRO A 56 -4.50 9.61 12.08
N SER A 57 -4.61 10.90 11.72
CA SER A 57 -4.81 11.98 12.70
C SER A 57 -6.17 11.93 13.40
N LEU A 58 -7.16 11.20 12.87
CA LEU A 58 -8.43 10.96 13.59
C LEU A 58 -8.25 10.03 14.80
N HIS A 59 -7.25 9.14 14.77
CA HIS A 59 -6.92 8.28 15.90
C HIS A 59 -5.80 8.86 16.77
N SER A 60 -4.79 9.45 16.14
CA SER A 60 -3.60 9.98 16.79
C SER A 60 -3.39 11.43 16.35
N PRO A 61 -4.01 12.41 17.04
CA PRO A 61 -4.04 13.79 16.55
C PRO A 61 -2.65 14.40 16.33
N GLN A 62 -1.62 13.92 17.02
CA GLN A 62 -0.25 14.42 16.91
C GLN A 62 0.43 14.05 15.58
N MET A 63 -0.23 13.23 14.75
CA MET A 63 0.17 12.93 13.38
C MET A 63 -0.08 14.09 12.41
N ALA A 64 -0.73 15.16 12.85
CA ALA A 64 -0.91 16.40 12.10
C ALA A 64 -0.85 17.63 13.04
N PRO A 65 -0.56 18.84 12.51
CA PRO A 65 -0.73 20.08 13.26
C PRO A 65 -2.17 20.31 13.72
N GLU A 66 -2.36 21.17 14.72
CA GLU A 66 -3.70 21.56 15.18
C GLU A 66 -4.53 22.18 14.04
N GLY A 67 -5.79 21.73 13.91
CA GLY A 67 -6.68 22.15 12.83
C GLY A 67 -6.37 21.56 11.45
N GLN A 68 -5.38 20.66 11.34
CA GLN A 68 -5.00 20.00 10.10
C GLN A 68 -5.12 18.48 10.21
N HIS A 69 -5.20 17.81 9.05
CA HIS A 69 -5.26 16.36 8.99
C HIS A 69 -4.27 15.77 7.98
N ALA A 70 -3.69 14.63 8.34
CA ALA A 70 -2.90 13.81 7.43
C ALA A 70 -3.81 12.76 6.80
N ILE A 71 -3.87 12.72 5.48
CA ILE A 71 -4.70 11.81 4.71
C ILE A 71 -3.79 10.97 3.81
N THR A 72 -4.05 9.67 3.70
CA THR A 72 -3.43 8.78 2.73
C THR A 72 -4.52 8.18 1.86
N ILE A 73 -4.47 8.46 0.56
CA ILE A 73 -5.33 7.86 -0.45
C ILE A 73 -4.50 6.84 -1.20
N TYR A 74 -4.92 5.58 -1.23
CA TYR A 74 -4.18 4.58 -1.96
C TYR A 74 -5.07 3.55 -2.62
N THR A 75 -4.52 2.90 -3.64
CA THR A 75 -5.19 1.81 -4.33
C THR A 75 -4.18 0.79 -4.87
N ILE A 76 -4.67 -0.41 -5.19
CA ILE A 76 -3.86 -1.48 -5.77
C ILE A 76 -3.45 -1.07 -7.19
N CYS A 77 -2.22 -1.38 -7.58
CA CYS A 77 -1.73 -1.09 -8.91
C CYS A 77 -0.73 -2.15 -9.37
N PRO A 78 -0.47 -2.28 -10.69
CA PRO A 78 0.65 -3.09 -11.16
C PRO A 78 1.98 -2.68 -10.51
N ASP A 79 2.93 -3.61 -10.38
CA ASP A 79 4.31 -3.22 -10.02
C ASP A 79 4.99 -2.44 -11.16
N ARG A 80 4.71 -2.82 -12.41
CA ARG A 80 5.21 -2.19 -13.64
C ARG A 80 4.08 -1.94 -14.62
N LEU A 81 4.04 -0.75 -15.18
CA LEU A 81 3.07 -0.40 -16.21
C LEU A 81 3.35 -1.18 -17.50
N ALA A 82 2.28 -1.54 -18.21
CA ALA A 82 2.39 -2.14 -19.55
C ALA A 82 2.96 -1.15 -20.57
N THR A 83 2.68 0.14 -20.38
CA THR A 83 3.12 1.25 -21.23
C THR A 83 3.54 2.43 -20.35
N GLY A 84 4.65 3.07 -20.70
CA GLY A 84 5.22 4.17 -19.92
C GLY A 84 5.91 3.70 -18.63
N ASP A 85 6.11 4.64 -17.71
CA ASP A 85 6.79 4.44 -16.43
C ASP A 85 6.06 5.22 -15.32
N TRP A 86 6.28 4.83 -14.06
CA TRP A 86 5.57 5.47 -12.95
C TRP A 86 6.01 6.91 -12.74
N GLU A 87 7.29 7.20 -12.89
CA GLU A 87 7.85 8.52 -12.63
C GLU A 87 7.26 9.59 -13.55
N SER A 88 7.09 9.29 -14.85
CA SER A 88 6.50 10.23 -15.82
C SER A 88 4.98 10.41 -15.66
N GLN A 89 4.28 9.43 -15.09
CA GLN A 89 2.81 9.45 -14.96
C GLN A 89 2.31 9.81 -13.55
N LYS A 90 3.18 9.81 -12.53
CA LYS A 90 2.76 9.87 -11.12
C LYS A 90 1.90 11.07 -10.77
N GLU A 91 2.20 12.26 -11.31
CA GLU A 91 1.43 13.47 -11.03
C GLU A 91 0.00 13.35 -11.60
N THR A 92 -0.12 12.92 -12.85
CA THR A 92 -1.43 12.70 -13.51
C THR A 92 -2.24 11.63 -12.79
N TYR A 93 -1.60 10.55 -12.36
CA TYR A 93 -2.27 9.49 -11.60
C TYR A 93 -2.68 9.91 -10.20
N ALA A 94 -1.88 10.74 -9.54
CA ALA A 94 -2.26 11.32 -8.25
C ALA A 94 -3.45 12.27 -8.40
N ASP A 95 -3.45 13.15 -9.40
CA ASP A 95 -4.57 14.06 -9.66
C ASP A 95 -5.87 13.28 -9.94
N LYS A 96 -5.81 12.21 -10.74
CA LYS A 96 -6.97 11.32 -10.98
C LYS A 96 -7.47 10.68 -9.69
N LEU A 97 -6.57 10.11 -8.88
CA LEU A 97 -6.94 9.44 -7.63
C LEU A 97 -7.55 10.43 -6.62
N ILE A 98 -6.98 11.63 -6.48
CA ILE A 98 -7.54 12.72 -5.67
C ILE A 98 -8.94 13.09 -6.19
N ALA A 99 -9.10 13.27 -7.50
CA ALA A 99 -10.41 13.60 -8.09
C ALA A 99 -11.48 12.52 -7.86
N TYR A 100 -11.09 11.24 -7.77
CA TYR A 100 -12.02 10.17 -7.36
C TYR A 100 -12.40 10.28 -5.88
N ALA A 101 -11.45 10.55 -4.99
CA ALA A 101 -11.70 10.74 -3.56
C ALA A 101 -12.53 12.01 -3.27
N GLU A 102 -12.32 13.08 -4.01
CA GLU A 102 -12.99 14.37 -3.83
C GLU A 102 -14.51 14.30 -4.08
N LYS A 103 -14.97 13.33 -4.87
CA LYS A 103 -16.41 13.04 -5.04
C LYS A 103 -17.10 12.68 -3.72
N TYR A 104 -16.34 12.18 -2.75
CA TYR A 104 -16.83 11.80 -1.42
C TYR A 104 -16.36 12.77 -0.33
N ILE A 105 -15.21 13.42 -0.51
CA ILE A 105 -14.61 14.37 0.41
C ILE A 105 -14.44 15.72 -0.32
N PRO A 106 -15.47 16.57 -0.37
CA PRO A 106 -15.44 17.80 -1.16
C PRO A 106 -14.32 18.76 -0.72
N GLY A 107 -13.69 19.44 -1.69
CA GLY A 107 -12.64 20.43 -1.43
C GLY A 107 -11.25 19.84 -1.19
N LEU A 108 -11.08 18.53 -1.38
CA LEU A 108 -9.82 17.83 -1.07
C LEU A 108 -8.62 18.42 -1.83
N ALA A 109 -8.76 18.70 -3.12
CA ALA A 109 -7.69 19.28 -3.92
C ALA A 109 -7.40 20.74 -3.52
N GLU A 110 -8.44 21.54 -3.31
CA GLU A 110 -8.34 22.97 -2.93
C GLU A 110 -7.64 23.15 -1.58
N HIS A 111 -7.95 22.29 -0.62
CA HIS A 111 -7.45 22.37 0.76
C HIS A 111 -6.13 21.62 1.00
N THR A 112 -5.52 21.04 -0.03
CA THR A 112 -4.24 20.34 0.09
C THR A 112 -3.08 21.33 0.27
N GLN A 113 -2.44 21.28 1.42
CA GLN A 113 -1.26 22.10 1.77
C GLN A 113 0.06 21.42 1.41
N LEU A 114 0.08 20.08 1.40
CA LEU A 114 1.24 19.27 1.11
C LEU A 114 0.82 17.98 0.43
N ARG A 115 1.58 17.56 -0.58
CA ARG A 115 1.36 16.31 -1.32
C ARG A 115 2.65 15.52 -1.42
N VAL A 116 2.59 14.22 -1.14
CA VAL A 116 3.66 13.25 -1.39
C VAL A 116 3.08 12.06 -2.12
N ILE A 117 3.69 11.69 -3.24
CA ILE A 117 3.27 10.55 -4.06
C ILE A 117 4.29 9.42 -3.85
N LEU A 118 3.79 8.21 -3.60
CA LEU A 118 4.60 7.00 -3.56
C LEU A 118 4.11 6.02 -4.61
N THR A 119 5.02 5.68 -5.51
CA THR A 119 4.82 4.73 -6.60
C THR A 119 5.42 3.36 -6.25
N PRO A 120 5.10 2.31 -7.02
CA PRO A 120 5.80 1.04 -6.93
C PRO A 120 7.33 1.16 -7.07
N GLU A 121 7.82 2.10 -7.89
CA GLU A 121 9.25 2.39 -8.04
C GLU A 121 9.87 2.89 -6.73
N ASP A 122 9.21 3.82 -6.05
CA ASP A 122 9.65 4.33 -4.75
C ASP A 122 9.74 3.19 -3.72
N PHE A 123 8.74 2.31 -3.70
CA PHE A 123 8.73 1.18 -2.78
C PHE A 123 9.83 0.17 -3.09
N ARG A 124 10.07 -0.15 -4.37
CA ARG A 124 11.20 -1.02 -4.77
C ARG A 124 12.54 -0.47 -4.30
N HIS A 125 12.76 0.85 -4.48
CA HIS A 125 13.98 1.50 -4.03
C HIS A 125 14.12 1.46 -2.49
N ARG A 126 13.04 1.79 -1.76
CA ARG A 126 13.05 1.81 -0.28
C ARG A 126 13.19 0.44 0.37
N THR A 127 12.69 -0.61 -0.28
CA THR A 127 12.63 -1.96 0.27
C THR A 127 13.64 -2.91 -0.37
N HIS A 128 14.44 -2.43 -1.32
CA HIS A 128 15.41 -3.22 -2.09
C HIS A 128 14.79 -4.45 -2.76
N LEU A 129 13.62 -4.28 -3.36
CA LEU A 129 12.89 -5.33 -4.09
C LEU A 129 12.94 -5.09 -5.59
N ASP A 130 13.08 -6.17 -6.38
CA ASP A 130 12.95 -6.11 -7.85
C ASP A 130 11.47 -6.01 -8.29
N HIS A 131 10.58 -6.59 -7.51
CA HIS A 131 9.13 -6.52 -7.66
C HIS A 131 8.53 -6.17 -6.30
N HIS A 132 7.86 -5.02 -6.19
CA HIS A 132 7.17 -4.66 -4.96
C HIS A 132 5.78 -5.29 -4.90
N ALA A 133 5.46 -5.84 -3.74
CA ALA A 133 4.16 -6.44 -3.44
C ALA A 133 3.73 -5.99 -2.06
N PHE A 134 2.61 -5.27 -1.97
CA PHE A 134 2.19 -4.61 -0.73
C PHE A 134 1.97 -5.60 0.42
N GLY A 135 1.36 -6.75 0.13
CA GLY A 135 1.14 -7.83 1.09
C GLY A 135 2.22 -8.93 1.08
N GLY A 136 3.37 -8.70 0.43
CA GLY A 136 4.42 -9.71 0.28
C GLY A 136 4.09 -10.79 -0.76
N ILE A 137 4.59 -12.01 -0.57
CA ILE A 137 4.35 -13.12 -1.51
C ILE A 137 2.86 -13.49 -1.51
N ALA A 138 2.28 -13.61 -2.70
CA ALA A 138 0.90 -14.05 -2.85
C ALA A 138 0.72 -15.46 -2.27
N PRO A 139 -0.24 -15.68 -1.36
CA PRO A 139 -0.54 -17.01 -0.86
C PRO A 139 -1.16 -17.81 -2.01
N VAL A 140 -0.47 -18.88 -2.43
CA VAL A 140 -1.00 -19.84 -3.41
C VAL A 140 -1.24 -21.14 -2.68
N MET A 141 -2.46 -21.67 -2.80
CA MET A 141 -2.84 -22.91 -2.12
C MET A 141 -1.85 -24.03 -2.46
N GLY A 142 -1.31 -24.69 -1.44
CA GLY A 142 -0.32 -25.75 -1.59
C GLY A 142 1.11 -25.30 -1.88
N LYS A 143 1.40 -23.99 -1.88
CA LYS A 143 2.75 -23.46 -2.06
C LYS A 143 3.19 -22.68 -0.81
N SER A 144 4.26 -23.15 -0.17
CA SER A 144 4.93 -22.40 0.91
C SER A 144 5.90 -21.36 0.37
N GLY A 145 6.13 -20.31 1.17
CA GLY A 145 7.21 -19.35 0.93
C GLY A 145 8.59 -19.97 1.19
N ALA A 146 9.64 -19.17 0.98
CA ALA A 146 11.01 -19.62 1.25
C ALA A 146 11.22 -19.87 2.76
N PRO A 147 11.79 -21.02 3.16
CA PRO A 147 11.92 -21.38 4.57
C PRO A 147 12.83 -20.43 5.33
N HIS A 148 12.60 -20.29 6.64
CA HIS A 148 13.44 -19.45 7.49
C HIS A 148 14.88 -19.97 7.59
N GLN A 149 15.04 -21.29 7.72
CA GLN A 149 16.35 -21.93 7.72
C GLN A 149 16.80 -22.12 6.27
N THR A 150 17.92 -21.51 5.90
CA THR A 150 18.48 -21.69 4.56
C THR A 150 19.39 -22.91 4.50
N PRO A 151 19.73 -23.42 3.30
CA PRO A 151 20.74 -24.47 3.15
C PRO A 151 22.18 -24.04 3.51
N ILE A 152 22.43 -22.75 3.74
CA ILE A 152 23.75 -22.21 4.08
C ILE A 152 23.86 -22.09 5.60
N GLU A 153 24.89 -22.71 6.17
CA GLU A 153 25.13 -22.67 7.60
C GLU A 153 25.29 -21.23 8.10
N GLY A 154 24.58 -20.90 9.18
CA GLY A 154 24.59 -19.56 9.77
C GLY A 154 23.75 -18.51 9.03
N LEU A 155 23.15 -18.84 7.88
CA LEU A 155 22.30 -17.92 7.11
C LEU A 155 20.81 -18.25 7.30
N TRP A 156 20.03 -17.23 7.67
CA TRP A 156 18.60 -17.33 7.93
C TRP A 156 17.83 -16.29 7.12
N PHE A 157 16.63 -16.64 6.69
CA PHE A 157 15.77 -15.77 5.87
C PHE A 157 14.52 -15.35 6.65
N VAL A 158 14.32 -14.06 6.84
CA VAL A 158 13.23 -13.49 7.65
C VAL A 158 12.53 -12.36 6.90
N GLY A 159 11.29 -12.07 7.29
CA GLY A 159 10.50 -10.98 6.73
C GLY A 159 9.39 -11.46 5.80
N ALA A 160 8.67 -10.51 5.21
CA ALA A 160 7.43 -10.77 4.45
C ALA A 160 7.59 -11.64 3.18
N GLN A 161 8.84 -11.91 2.77
CA GLN A 161 9.17 -12.75 1.62
C GLN A 161 9.54 -14.19 2.01
N SER A 162 9.63 -14.50 3.30
CA SER A 162 9.84 -15.88 3.77
C SER A 162 8.50 -16.62 3.91
N GLU A 163 8.56 -17.83 4.44
CA GLU A 163 7.41 -18.67 4.77
C GLU A 163 6.45 -18.06 5.81
N SER A 164 6.80 -16.92 6.41
CA SER A 164 5.88 -16.19 7.30
C SER A 164 4.69 -15.60 6.54
N GLY A 165 4.87 -15.22 5.27
CA GLY A 165 3.95 -14.34 4.57
C GLY A 165 4.03 -12.88 5.07
N GLY A 166 3.25 -12.00 4.45
CA GLY A 166 3.27 -10.55 4.72
C GLY A 166 2.42 -10.09 5.91
N GLY A 167 2.66 -8.85 6.33
CA GLY A 167 1.93 -8.19 7.41
C GLY A 167 2.57 -8.38 8.80
N LEU A 168 2.41 -7.36 9.66
CA LEU A 168 2.95 -7.37 11.03
C LEU A 168 2.55 -8.61 11.86
N PRO A 169 1.28 -9.08 11.82
CA PRO A 169 0.88 -10.26 12.59
C PRO A 169 1.60 -11.55 12.19
N ASN A 170 2.11 -11.63 10.96
CA ASN A 170 2.81 -12.79 10.45
C ASN A 170 4.33 -12.65 10.67
N VAL A 171 4.89 -11.50 10.32
CA VAL A 171 6.34 -11.27 10.34
C VAL A 171 6.90 -11.23 11.76
N ILE A 172 6.24 -10.53 12.70
CA ILE A 172 6.79 -10.36 14.07
C ILE A 172 6.90 -11.70 14.81
N PRO A 173 5.84 -12.52 14.91
CA PRO A 173 5.94 -13.80 15.63
C PRO A 173 6.86 -14.79 14.92
N ALA A 174 6.92 -14.76 13.58
CA ALA A 174 7.82 -15.60 12.81
C ALA A 174 9.29 -15.26 13.09
N ALA A 175 9.65 -13.97 13.03
CA ALA A 175 11.00 -13.51 13.36
C ALA A 175 11.41 -13.90 14.79
N TYR A 176 10.49 -13.79 15.75
CA TYR A 176 10.74 -14.25 17.13
C TYR A 176 11.04 -15.76 17.20
N ARG A 177 10.23 -16.60 16.53
CA ARG A 177 10.48 -18.05 16.49
C ARG A 177 11.80 -18.39 15.80
N THR A 178 12.12 -17.71 14.69
CA THR A 178 13.41 -17.86 14.01
C THR A 178 14.57 -17.51 14.93
N ALA A 179 14.47 -16.42 15.70
CA ALA A 179 15.48 -16.03 16.68
C ALA A 179 15.66 -17.09 17.79
N LYS A 180 14.57 -17.70 18.29
CA LYS A 180 14.67 -18.81 19.25
C LYS A 180 15.36 -20.04 18.64
N ALA A 181 15.03 -20.39 17.40
CA ALA A 181 15.65 -21.50 16.70
C ALA A 181 17.16 -21.29 16.50
N ILE A 182 17.58 -20.08 16.15
CA ILE A 182 18.99 -19.68 16.08
C ILE A 182 19.69 -19.86 17.44
N ALA A 183 18.99 -19.53 18.53
CA ALA A 183 19.51 -19.67 19.89
C ALA A 183 19.43 -21.10 20.47
N GLY A 184 18.86 -22.06 19.73
CA GLY A 184 18.67 -23.44 20.21
C GLY A 184 17.63 -23.61 21.33
N GLN A 185 16.58 -22.76 21.36
CA GLN A 185 15.54 -22.72 22.41
C GLN A 185 14.15 -23.18 21.97
#